data_AF-C0D2E7-F1
#
_entry.id   AF-C0D2E7-F1
#
_cell.length_a   1.000
_cell.length_b   1.000
_cell.length_c   1.000
_cell.angle_alpha   90.00
_cell.angle_beta   90.00
_cell.angle_gamma   90.00
#
_symmetry.space_group_name_H-M   'P 1'
#
loop_
_entity.id
_entity.type
_entity.pdbx_description
1 polymer ?
#
loop_
_entity_poly.entity_id
_entity_poly.type
_entity_poly.pdbx_seq_one_letter_code
_entity_poly.pdbx_strand_id
1 'polypeptide(L)'
;MKLLLYPKGLLEAAWRKDKKLYADGDAADPPKCLRCGAPLAPHLMVNALSRYVDVQICEACGMDEALRDAAHIPLPLEEWDAIKQGRLLRLKKSRDCYLKTTCGFDQVFQHTYTPPMQATKRPVSEVAYSRSDYDGCRWWTTWHDERGQKPAPELAKEIDEFQSALFKLPAFKTLETMRRFCRYAQPTNEATEFNLYSETDHLYIWVRLITRFRDYNVYVHYYDKNYQ
;
A
#
# COMPACT_ATOMS: atom_id res chain seq x y z
N MET A 1 -9.43 7.23 9.51
CA MET A 1 -8.79 6.97 8.19
C MET A 1 -9.01 5.53 7.71
N LYS A 2 -9.08 5.29 6.38
CA LYS A 2 -9.02 3.94 5.79
C LYS A 2 -7.76 3.81 4.92
N LEU A 3 -6.93 2.80 5.20
CA LEU A 3 -5.74 2.53 4.40
C LEU A 3 -5.99 1.45 3.35
N LEU A 4 -5.49 1.68 2.15
CA LEU A 4 -5.58 0.77 1.02
C LEU A 4 -4.21 0.67 0.35
N LEU A 5 -3.81 -0.54 -0.06
CA LEU A 5 -2.64 -0.69 -0.93
C LEU A 5 -3.02 -0.22 -2.35
N TYR A 6 -2.28 0.73 -2.89
CA TYR A 6 -2.45 1.20 -4.25
C TYR A 6 -1.67 0.32 -5.22
N PRO A 7 -2.22 0.01 -6.42
CA PRO A 7 -3.60 0.24 -6.86
C PRO A 7 -4.57 -0.90 -6.48
N LYS A 8 -4.11 -1.94 -5.76
CA LYS A 8 -4.90 -3.11 -5.36
C LYS A 8 -6.28 -2.78 -4.80
N GLY A 9 -6.36 -1.86 -3.83
CA GLY A 9 -7.62 -1.48 -3.19
C GLY A 9 -8.60 -0.79 -4.13
N LEU A 10 -8.12 -0.08 -5.16
CA LEU A 10 -8.96 0.50 -6.20
C LEU A 10 -9.55 -0.57 -7.09
N LEU A 11 -8.72 -1.54 -7.51
CA LEU A 11 -9.13 -2.67 -8.35
C LEU A 11 -10.21 -3.51 -7.65
N GLU A 12 -9.97 -3.90 -6.40
CA GLU A 12 -10.93 -4.71 -5.61
C GLU A 12 -12.23 -3.94 -5.32
N ALA A 13 -12.15 -2.63 -5.07
CA ALA A 13 -13.34 -1.80 -4.85
C ALA A 13 -14.16 -1.62 -6.14
N ALA A 14 -13.50 -1.45 -7.29
CA ALA A 14 -14.16 -1.39 -8.59
C ALA A 14 -14.84 -2.72 -8.90
N TRP A 15 -14.11 -3.83 -8.75
CA TRP A 15 -14.64 -5.16 -8.98
C TRP A 15 -15.85 -5.49 -8.09
N ARG A 16 -15.84 -5.08 -6.82
CA ARG A 16 -17.01 -5.29 -5.94
C ARG A 16 -18.29 -4.64 -6.47
N LYS A 17 -18.17 -3.55 -7.25
CA LYS A 17 -19.32 -2.93 -7.92
C LYS A 17 -19.70 -3.72 -9.16
N ASP A 18 -18.73 -4.02 -10.01
CA ASP A 18 -18.91 -4.74 -11.28
C ASP A 18 -19.47 -6.15 -11.07
N LYS A 19 -19.05 -6.84 -10.02
CA LYS A 19 -19.53 -8.17 -9.64
C LYS A 19 -21.05 -8.21 -9.41
N LYS A 20 -21.68 -7.07 -9.05
CA LYS A 20 -23.14 -7.01 -8.87
C LYS A 20 -23.92 -7.20 -10.17
N LEU A 21 -23.29 -6.98 -11.33
CA LEU A 21 -23.90 -7.21 -12.64
C LEU A 21 -24.16 -8.70 -12.92
N TYR A 22 -23.54 -9.59 -12.14
CA TYR A 22 -23.69 -11.05 -12.22
C TYR A 22 -24.59 -11.62 -11.10
N ALA A 23 -25.32 -10.76 -10.36
CA ALA A 23 -26.09 -11.20 -9.18
C ALA A 23 -27.23 -12.17 -9.54
N ASP A 24 -27.85 -11.98 -10.70
CA ASP A 24 -29.00 -12.76 -11.18
C ASP A 24 -28.60 -13.87 -12.17
N GLY A 25 -27.31 -14.24 -12.21
CA GLY A 25 -26.75 -15.20 -13.17
C GLY A 25 -25.81 -14.53 -14.17
N ASP A 26 -26.08 -14.71 -15.46
CA ASP A 26 -25.24 -14.15 -16.52
C ASP A 26 -25.45 -12.63 -16.64
N ALA A 27 -24.34 -11.90 -16.78
CA ALA A 27 -24.39 -10.46 -16.99
C ALA A 27 -24.86 -10.17 -18.44
N ALA A 28 -26.00 -9.48 -18.58
CA ALA A 28 -26.52 -9.04 -19.88
C ALA A 28 -25.56 -8.06 -20.59
N ASP A 29 -24.89 -7.20 -19.82
CA ASP A 29 -23.82 -6.33 -20.27
C ASP A 29 -22.59 -6.54 -19.37
N PRO A 30 -21.65 -7.42 -19.76
CA PRO A 30 -20.53 -7.76 -18.91
C PRO A 30 -19.54 -6.58 -18.82
N PRO A 31 -19.05 -6.26 -17.62
CA PRO A 31 -18.08 -5.20 -17.43
C PRO A 31 -16.76 -5.52 -18.13
N LYS A 32 -15.98 -4.47 -18.42
CA LYS A 32 -14.64 -4.61 -19.01
C LYS A 32 -13.65 -5.15 -17.99
N CYS A 33 -12.83 -6.11 -18.41
CA CYS A 33 -11.70 -6.63 -17.64
C CYS A 33 -10.83 -5.47 -17.13
N LEU A 34 -10.55 -5.44 -15.83
CA LEU A 34 -9.74 -4.38 -15.24
C LEU A 34 -8.27 -4.43 -15.71
N ARG A 35 -7.80 -5.60 -16.17
CA ARG A 35 -6.41 -5.83 -16.58
C ARG A 35 -6.11 -5.40 -18.02
N CYS A 36 -6.95 -5.77 -18.99
CA CYS A 36 -6.71 -5.49 -20.41
C CYS A 36 -7.79 -4.62 -21.10
N GLY A 37 -8.91 -4.34 -20.44
CA GLY A 37 -10.00 -3.56 -21.02
C GLY A 37 -10.96 -4.33 -21.95
N ALA A 38 -10.66 -5.58 -22.30
CA ALA A 38 -11.56 -6.45 -23.07
C ALA A 38 -12.85 -6.78 -22.28
N PRO A 39 -13.99 -7.03 -22.94
CA PRO A 39 -15.20 -7.46 -22.24
C PRO A 39 -14.97 -8.77 -21.49
N LEU A 40 -15.52 -8.89 -20.28
CA LEU A 40 -15.56 -10.17 -19.56
C LEU A 40 -16.61 -11.10 -20.18
N ALA A 41 -16.51 -12.39 -19.88
CA ALA A 41 -17.53 -13.36 -20.27
C ALA A 41 -18.84 -13.09 -19.50
N PRO A 42 -20.02 -13.22 -20.13
CA PRO A 42 -21.32 -13.08 -19.47
C PRO A 42 -21.50 -14.01 -18.28
N HIS A 43 -20.97 -15.24 -18.38
CA HIS A 43 -20.97 -16.20 -17.29
C HIS A 43 -19.76 -15.99 -16.38
N LEU A 44 -20.00 -15.67 -15.11
CA LEU A 44 -18.93 -15.27 -14.18
C LEU A 44 -17.85 -16.35 -14.03
N MET A 45 -18.22 -17.63 -14.02
CA MET A 45 -17.29 -18.75 -13.79
C MET A 45 -16.34 -19.03 -14.97
N VAL A 46 -16.59 -18.45 -16.15
CA VAL A 46 -15.67 -18.53 -17.30
C VAL A 46 -14.50 -17.56 -17.11
N ASN A 47 -14.70 -16.48 -16.35
CA ASN A 47 -13.64 -15.54 -16.03
C ASN A 47 -12.69 -16.14 -14.99
N ALA A 48 -11.42 -15.74 -15.06
CA ALA A 48 -10.37 -16.23 -14.17
C ALA A 48 -10.23 -15.30 -12.96
N LEU A 49 -10.09 -15.86 -11.76
CA LEU A 49 -9.77 -15.08 -10.56
C LEU A 49 -8.28 -14.70 -10.61
N SER A 50 -7.98 -13.41 -10.50
CA SER A 50 -6.59 -12.94 -10.48
C SER A 50 -5.81 -13.54 -9.32
N ARG A 51 -4.53 -13.86 -9.55
CA ARG A 51 -3.62 -14.42 -8.53
C ARG A 51 -3.16 -13.39 -7.50
N TYR A 52 -3.26 -12.09 -7.85
CA TYR A 52 -2.64 -11.00 -7.09
C TYR A 52 -3.66 -10.13 -6.32
N VAL A 53 -4.88 -10.01 -6.86
CA VAL A 53 -5.96 -9.18 -6.32
C VAL A 53 -7.30 -9.92 -6.37
N ASP A 54 -8.22 -9.62 -5.45
CA ASP A 54 -9.56 -10.25 -5.42
C ASP A 54 -10.48 -9.68 -6.51
N VAL A 55 -10.16 -9.98 -7.78
CA VAL A 55 -10.81 -9.47 -9.00
C VAL A 55 -10.92 -10.58 -10.05
N GLN A 56 -12.06 -10.68 -10.72
CA GLN A 56 -12.18 -11.52 -11.92
C GLN A 56 -11.65 -10.80 -13.16
N ILE A 57 -10.81 -11.49 -13.93
CA ILE A 57 -10.19 -11.05 -15.17
C ILE A 57 -10.58 -12.00 -16.31
N CYS A 58 -10.45 -11.57 -17.57
CA CYS A 58 -10.80 -12.47 -18.68
C CYS A 58 -9.87 -13.69 -18.72
N GLU A 59 -10.33 -14.78 -19.34
CA GLU A 59 -9.57 -16.04 -19.45
C GLU A 59 -8.15 -15.83 -20.00
N ALA A 60 -8.01 -15.06 -21.08
CA ALA A 60 -6.72 -14.74 -21.69
C ALA A 60 -5.76 -14.04 -20.69
N CYS A 61 -6.30 -13.13 -19.88
CA CYS A 61 -5.55 -12.47 -18.81
C CYS A 61 -5.18 -13.43 -17.69
N GLY A 62 -6.06 -14.38 -17.32
CA GLY A 62 -5.77 -15.40 -16.31
C GLY A 62 -4.65 -16.36 -16.74
N MET A 63 -4.64 -16.76 -18.01
CA MET A 63 -3.57 -17.57 -18.58
C MET A 63 -2.22 -16.83 -18.57
N ASP A 64 -2.20 -15.57 -19.02
CA ASP A 64 -0.98 -14.76 -19.01
C ASP A 64 -0.48 -14.49 -17.58
N GLU A 65 -1.36 -14.28 -16.60
CA GLU A 65 -0.94 -14.22 -15.18
C GLU A 65 -0.27 -15.52 -14.72
N ALA A 66 -0.83 -16.68 -15.05
CA ALA A 66 -0.26 -17.97 -14.65
C ALA A 66 1.14 -18.20 -15.24
N LEU A 67 1.35 -17.83 -16.51
CA LEU A 67 2.66 -17.93 -17.17
C LEU A 67 3.70 -16.99 -16.55
N ARG A 68 3.32 -15.74 -16.29
CA ARG A 68 4.17 -14.74 -15.64
C ARG A 68 4.55 -15.10 -14.21
N ASP A 69 3.59 -15.65 -13.47
CA ASP A 69 3.80 -16.14 -12.11
C ASP A 69 4.83 -17.28 -12.08
N ALA A 70 4.72 -18.23 -13.01
CA ALA A 70 5.68 -19.32 -13.18
C ALA A 70 7.09 -18.83 -13.57
N ALA A 71 7.18 -17.74 -14.33
CA ALA A 71 8.44 -17.10 -14.68
C ALA A 71 8.99 -16.15 -13.60
N HIS A 72 8.26 -15.94 -12.49
CA HIS A 72 8.58 -14.95 -11.47
C HIS A 72 8.65 -13.49 -11.98
N ILE A 73 7.89 -13.16 -13.03
CA ILE A 73 7.84 -11.81 -13.62
C ILE A 73 6.38 -11.33 -13.67
N PRO A 74 5.74 -11.08 -12.51
CA PRO A 74 4.37 -10.60 -12.46
C PRO A 74 4.23 -9.24 -13.15
N LEU A 75 3.10 -9.02 -13.81
CA LEU A 75 2.77 -7.70 -14.35
C LEU A 75 2.40 -6.76 -13.20
N PRO A 76 3.08 -5.60 -13.02
CA PRO A 76 2.72 -4.63 -11.98
C PRO A 76 1.25 -4.21 -12.09
N LEU A 77 0.59 -3.96 -10.96
CA LEU A 77 -0.84 -3.64 -10.96
C LEU A 77 -1.12 -2.25 -11.56
N GLU A 78 -0.13 -1.38 -11.56
CA GLU A 78 -0.14 -0.07 -12.21
C GLU A 78 -0.21 -0.20 -13.74
N GLU A 79 0.25 -1.32 -14.28
CA GLU A 79 0.24 -1.58 -15.71
C GLU A 79 -1.13 -2.06 -16.22
N TRP A 80 -2.07 -2.34 -15.31
CA TRP A 80 -3.42 -2.76 -15.67
C TRP A 80 -4.17 -1.63 -16.36
N ASP A 81 -4.93 -1.97 -17.41
CA ASP A 81 -5.68 -1.01 -18.23
C ASP A 81 -6.55 -0.07 -17.41
N ALA A 82 -7.26 -0.57 -16.38
CA ALA A 82 -8.13 0.25 -15.54
C ALA A 82 -7.38 1.37 -14.79
N ILE A 83 -6.09 1.16 -14.50
CA ILE A 83 -5.23 2.15 -13.86
C ILE A 83 -4.59 3.06 -14.92
N LYS A 84 -3.97 2.48 -15.96
CA LYS A 84 -3.34 3.26 -17.04
C LYS A 84 -4.30 4.23 -17.73
N GLN A 85 -5.53 3.78 -18.01
CA GLN A 85 -6.55 4.60 -18.66
C GLN A 85 -7.31 5.51 -17.68
N GLY A 86 -6.91 5.52 -16.40
CA GLY A 86 -7.54 6.36 -15.38
C GLY A 86 -9.01 6.03 -15.09
N ARG A 87 -9.51 4.84 -15.50
CA ARG A 87 -10.92 4.43 -15.32
C ARG A 87 -11.35 4.45 -13.87
N LEU A 88 -10.41 4.22 -12.94
CA LEU A 88 -10.66 4.12 -11.50
C LEU A 88 -10.39 5.41 -10.72
N LEU A 89 -9.79 6.43 -11.33
CA LEU A 89 -9.38 7.66 -10.64
C LEU A 89 -10.58 8.51 -10.15
N ARG A 90 -11.77 8.31 -10.71
CA ARG A 90 -13.03 8.96 -10.26
C ARG A 90 -13.58 8.44 -8.92
N LEU A 91 -12.97 7.41 -8.32
CA LEU A 91 -13.45 6.81 -7.07
C LEU A 91 -12.83 7.41 -5.78
N LYS A 92 -12.01 8.46 -5.87
CA LYS A 92 -11.42 9.14 -4.70
C LYS A 92 -12.54 9.64 -3.76
N LYS A 93 -12.82 8.90 -2.69
CA LYS A 93 -13.43 9.48 -1.49
C LYS A 93 -12.33 10.18 -0.70
N SER A 94 -12.62 11.36 -0.17
CA SER A 94 -11.65 12.25 0.49
C SER A 94 -10.99 11.72 1.78
N ARG A 95 -11.20 10.45 2.15
CA ARG A 95 -10.67 9.85 3.40
C ARG A 95 -9.91 8.53 3.21
N ASP A 96 -9.80 8.05 1.98
CA ASP A 96 -9.01 6.85 1.67
C ASP A 96 -7.55 7.27 1.46
N CYS A 97 -6.66 6.72 2.28
CA CYS A 97 -5.23 6.95 2.20
C CYS A 97 -4.55 5.71 1.58
N TYR A 98 -3.60 5.95 0.68
CA TYR A 98 -3.04 4.92 -0.20
C TYR A 98 -1.57 4.64 0.11
N LEU A 99 -1.27 3.38 0.43
CA LEU A 99 0.09 2.86 0.49
C LEU A 99 0.56 2.57 -0.94
N LYS A 100 1.55 3.31 -1.41
CA LYS A 100 2.20 3.21 -2.72
C LYS A 100 3.53 2.49 -2.62
N THR A 101 3.97 1.93 -3.74
CA THR A 101 5.24 1.21 -3.92
C THR A 101 6.37 2.13 -4.38
N THR A 102 6.06 3.33 -4.85
CA THR A 102 7.03 4.33 -5.29
C THR A 102 6.95 5.54 -4.40
N CYS A 103 8.11 6.12 -4.06
CA CYS A 103 8.14 7.38 -3.33
C CYS A 103 7.60 8.51 -4.23
N GLY A 104 6.66 9.29 -3.71
CA GLY A 104 6.14 10.48 -4.40
C GLY A 104 6.71 11.80 -3.87
N PHE A 105 7.67 11.72 -2.95
CA PHE A 105 8.15 12.85 -2.17
C PHE A 105 9.67 12.82 -1.95
N ASP A 106 10.43 12.36 -2.95
CA ASP A 106 11.89 12.23 -2.86
C ASP A 106 12.60 13.54 -2.48
N GLN A 107 11.98 14.70 -2.75
CA GLN A 107 12.46 16.01 -2.33
C GLN A 107 12.69 16.11 -0.81
N VAL A 108 11.93 15.36 0.00
CA VAL A 108 12.08 15.31 1.47
C VAL A 108 13.49 14.85 1.86
N PHE A 109 14.09 13.93 1.09
CA PHE A 109 15.41 13.38 1.39
C PHE A 109 16.58 14.27 0.92
N GLN A 110 16.29 15.34 0.19
CA GLN A 110 17.32 16.29 -0.28
C GLN A 110 17.70 17.30 0.80
N HIS A 111 16.75 17.67 1.66
CA HIS A 111 16.95 18.63 2.74
C HIS A 111 17.13 17.90 4.06
N THR A 112 18.39 17.75 4.49
CA THR A 112 18.72 16.98 5.69
C THR A 112 19.60 17.75 6.67
N TYR A 113 19.46 17.45 7.95
CA TYR A 113 20.38 17.86 9.00
C TYR A 113 21.09 16.63 9.60
N THR A 114 22.21 16.85 10.27
CA THR A 114 22.92 15.80 11.01
C THR A 114 22.63 15.99 12.50
N PRO A 115 21.90 15.08 13.16
CA PRO A 115 21.67 15.17 14.59
C PRO A 115 22.99 15.11 15.37
N PRO A 116 23.11 15.83 16.51
CA PRO A 116 24.26 15.67 17.40
C PRO A 116 24.42 14.20 17.80
N MET A 117 25.65 13.68 17.74
CA MET A 117 25.99 12.28 18.09
C MET A 117 25.46 11.19 17.12
N GLN A 118 24.88 11.53 15.97
CA GLN A 118 24.49 10.53 14.95
C GLN A 118 25.25 10.74 13.63
N ALA A 119 25.65 9.65 12.99
CA ALA A 119 26.33 9.69 11.69
C ALA A 119 25.34 9.82 10.50
N THR A 120 24.07 9.49 10.72
CA THR A 120 23.03 9.48 9.68
C THR A 120 22.34 10.83 9.56
N LYS A 121 22.31 11.37 8.33
CA LYS A 121 21.53 12.54 7.96
C LYS A 121 20.03 12.23 8.02
N ARG A 122 19.23 13.15 8.54
CA ARG A 122 17.78 13.04 8.66
C ARG A 122 17.06 14.18 7.94
N PRO A 123 15.90 13.93 7.31
CA PRO A 123 15.11 14.99 6.70
C PRO A 123 14.72 16.08 7.70
N VAL A 124 14.85 17.34 7.29
CA VAL A 124 14.51 18.50 8.13
C VAL A 124 13.01 18.59 8.41
N SER A 125 12.17 18.00 7.57
CA SER A 125 10.73 17.94 7.76
C SER A 125 10.25 16.78 8.62
N GLU A 126 11.15 15.90 9.12
CA GLU A 126 10.78 14.78 9.98
C GLU A 126 10.23 15.29 11.32
N VAL A 127 8.95 15.03 11.57
CA VAL A 127 8.25 15.45 12.80
C VAL A 127 8.25 14.37 13.87
N ALA A 128 8.20 13.11 13.45
CA ALA A 128 8.26 11.96 14.32
C ALA A 128 8.67 10.74 13.51
N TYR A 129 9.34 9.79 14.17
CA TYR A 129 9.42 8.44 13.65
C TYR A 129 9.08 7.44 14.75
N SER A 130 8.52 6.31 14.33
CA SER A 130 8.18 5.22 15.23
C SER A 130 8.89 3.94 14.80
N ARG A 131 9.25 3.12 15.77
CA ARG A 131 9.60 1.72 15.58
C ARG A 131 8.54 0.89 16.26
N SER A 132 7.95 -0.04 15.53
CA SER A 132 7.03 -1.01 16.08
C SER A 132 7.57 -2.43 15.96
N ASP A 133 7.60 -3.13 17.08
CA ASP A 133 7.96 -4.53 17.20
C ASP A 133 6.73 -5.37 17.59
N TYR A 134 6.72 -6.64 17.20
CA TYR A 134 5.61 -7.54 17.47
C TYR A 134 6.02 -8.61 18.49
N ASP A 135 5.30 -8.67 19.60
CA ASP A 135 5.61 -9.58 20.72
C ASP A 135 5.03 -10.99 20.58
N GLY A 136 4.26 -11.24 19.52
CA GLY A 136 3.50 -12.49 19.32
C GLY A 136 1.98 -12.28 19.41
N CYS A 137 1.53 -11.22 20.08
CA CYS A 137 0.13 -10.91 20.31
C CYS A 137 -0.29 -9.53 19.81
N ARG A 138 0.57 -8.51 19.98
CA ARG A 138 0.31 -7.13 19.57
C ARG A 138 1.57 -6.42 19.10
N TRP A 139 1.35 -5.31 18.41
CA TRP A 139 2.40 -4.36 18.08
C TRP A 139 2.65 -3.41 19.25
N TRP A 140 3.90 -3.33 19.68
CA TRP A 140 4.40 -2.30 20.56
C TRP A 140 5.05 -1.22 19.73
N THR A 141 4.80 0.04 20.06
CA THR A 141 5.33 1.18 19.30
C THR A 141 6.16 2.03 20.23
N THR A 142 7.43 2.18 19.87
CA THR A 142 8.35 3.15 20.46
C THR A 142 8.38 4.38 19.57
N TRP A 143 8.07 5.53 20.15
CA TRP A 143 8.13 6.82 19.46
C TRP A 143 9.47 7.49 19.71
N HIS A 144 9.98 8.11 18.66
CA HIS A 144 11.22 8.84 18.70
C HIS A 144 11.02 10.22 18.10
N ASP A 145 11.39 11.22 18.87
CA ASP A 145 11.45 12.62 18.47
C ASP A 145 12.80 13.14 18.95
N GLU A 146 13.70 13.39 18.00
CA GLU A 146 15.05 13.86 18.30
C GLU A 146 15.11 15.37 18.55
N ARG A 147 14.05 16.12 18.23
CA ARG A 147 13.97 17.56 18.49
C ARG A 147 13.38 17.86 19.86
N GLY A 148 12.77 16.87 20.50
CA GLY A 148 12.06 17.03 21.77
C GLY A 148 10.85 17.96 21.66
N GLN A 149 10.40 18.24 20.44
CA GLN A 149 9.26 19.11 20.15
C GLN A 149 8.09 18.23 19.76
N LYS A 150 7.09 18.17 20.64
CA LYS A 150 5.84 17.48 20.33
C LYS A 150 5.24 18.07 19.05
N PRO A 151 4.80 17.21 18.10
CA PRO A 151 4.11 17.69 16.92
C PRO A 151 2.87 18.50 17.31
N ALA A 152 2.48 19.43 16.43
CA ALA A 152 1.24 20.18 16.61
C ALA A 152 0.06 19.21 16.84
N PRO A 153 -0.94 19.56 17.68
CA PRO A 153 -2.04 18.65 18.02
C PRO A 153 -2.76 18.04 16.81
N GLU A 154 -2.86 18.80 15.72
CA GLU A 154 -3.46 18.36 14.46
C GLU A 154 -2.62 17.25 13.79
N LEU A 155 -1.30 17.45 13.68
CA LEU A 155 -0.38 16.45 13.15
C LEU A 155 -0.33 15.21 14.04
N ALA A 156 -0.30 15.38 15.36
CA ALA A 156 -0.31 14.28 16.32
C ALA A 156 -1.54 13.38 16.13
N LYS A 157 -2.72 14.00 15.98
CA LYS A 157 -3.96 13.28 15.72
C LYS A 157 -3.92 12.52 14.38
N GLU A 158 -3.39 13.15 13.33
CA GLU A 158 -3.27 12.53 12.01
C GLU A 158 -2.30 11.34 12.00
N ILE A 159 -1.17 11.48 12.71
CA ILE A 159 -0.20 10.40 12.98
C ILE A 159 -0.89 9.23 13.69
N ASP A 160 -1.61 9.49 14.77
CA ASP A 160 -2.31 8.46 15.55
C ASP A 160 -3.38 7.73 14.72
N GLU A 161 -4.13 8.48 13.90
CA GLU A 161 -5.12 7.91 12.98
C GLU A 161 -4.49 7.00 11.92
N PHE A 162 -3.36 7.43 11.33
CA PHE A 162 -2.63 6.64 10.35
C PHE A 162 -2.03 5.38 10.99
N GLN A 163 -1.31 5.52 12.11
CA GLN A 163 -0.68 4.42 12.83
C GLN A 163 -1.71 3.37 13.24
N SER A 164 -2.84 3.83 13.80
CA SER A 164 -3.95 2.96 14.16
C SER A 164 -4.56 2.25 12.96
N ALA A 165 -4.68 2.92 11.81
CA ALA A 165 -5.20 2.30 10.60
C ALA A 165 -4.23 1.27 10.03
N LEU A 166 -2.91 1.51 10.12
CA LEU A 166 -1.87 0.65 9.57
C LEU A 166 -1.89 -0.73 10.24
N PHE A 167 -1.86 -0.77 11.57
CA PHE A 167 -1.85 -2.03 12.33
C PHE A 167 -3.21 -2.75 12.36
N LYS A 168 -4.29 -2.08 11.95
CA LYS A 168 -5.60 -2.73 11.74
C LYS A 168 -5.69 -3.50 10.43
N LEU A 169 -4.75 -3.28 9.49
CA LEU A 169 -4.73 -4.03 8.24
C LEU A 169 -4.47 -5.51 8.51
N PRO A 170 -5.15 -6.43 7.80
CA PRO A 170 -4.99 -7.87 7.99
C PRO A 170 -3.56 -8.34 7.68
N ALA A 171 -2.80 -7.56 6.91
CA ALA A 171 -1.39 -7.79 6.60
C ALA A 171 -0.47 -7.77 7.83
N PHE A 172 -0.84 -7.10 8.92
CA PHE A 172 0.01 -6.96 10.10
C PHE A 172 -0.39 -7.89 11.25
N LYS A 173 -1.22 -8.91 10.98
CA LYS A 173 -1.64 -9.87 12.02
C LYS A 173 -0.58 -10.92 12.32
N THR A 174 0.18 -11.34 11.32
CA THR A 174 1.19 -12.39 11.44
C THR A 174 2.37 -12.12 10.52
N LEU A 175 3.53 -12.69 10.82
CA LEU A 175 4.70 -12.63 9.92
C LEU A 175 4.38 -13.16 8.51
N GLU A 176 3.59 -14.23 8.40
CA GLU A 176 3.22 -14.80 7.11
C GLU A 176 2.34 -13.85 6.28
N THR A 177 1.32 -13.24 6.91
CA THR A 177 0.46 -12.27 6.24
C THR A 177 1.25 -11.02 5.83
N MET A 178 2.21 -10.59 6.65
CA MET A 178 3.10 -9.48 6.35
C MET A 178 4.05 -9.81 5.18
N ARG A 179 4.64 -11.00 5.16
CA ARG A 179 5.47 -11.47 4.03
C ARG A 179 4.69 -11.51 2.73
N ARG A 180 3.44 -12.01 2.76
CA ARG A 180 2.56 -12.02 1.58
C ARG A 180 2.23 -10.62 1.11
N PHE A 181 2.01 -9.69 2.04
CA PHE A 181 1.76 -8.29 1.74
C PHE A 181 2.99 -7.59 1.14
N CYS A 182 4.19 -7.88 1.65
CA CYS A 182 5.44 -7.28 1.18
C CYS A 182 5.84 -7.71 -0.23
N ARG A 183 5.25 -8.77 -0.81
CA ARG A 183 5.43 -9.11 -2.24
C ARG A 183 5.04 -7.99 -3.19
N TYR A 184 4.19 -7.08 -2.72
CA TYR A 184 3.72 -5.92 -3.48
C TYR A 184 4.41 -4.62 -3.06
N ALA A 185 5.30 -4.64 -2.07
CA ALA A 185 5.99 -3.44 -1.60
C ALA A 185 7.29 -3.22 -2.40
N GLN A 186 7.87 -2.01 -2.29
CA GLN A 186 9.15 -1.73 -2.92
C GLN A 186 10.25 -2.57 -2.25
N PRO A 187 11.00 -3.41 -2.98
CA PRO A 187 12.15 -4.09 -2.39
C PRO A 187 13.27 -3.09 -2.08
N THR A 188 14.09 -3.42 -1.09
CA THR A 188 15.37 -2.75 -0.85
C THR A 188 16.53 -3.65 -1.28
N ASN A 189 17.77 -3.22 -1.03
CA ASN A 189 18.95 -4.06 -1.21
C ASN A 189 18.95 -5.28 -0.26
N GLU A 190 18.20 -5.21 0.84
CA GLU A 190 18.01 -6.31 1.78
C GLU A 190 16.75 -7.09 1.42
N ALA A 191 16.88 -8.38 1.12
CA ALA A 191 15.78 -9.24 0.64
C ALA A 191 14.60 -9.37 1.62
N THR A 192 14.79 -8.98 2.88
CA THR A 192 13.78 -9.05 3.94
C THR A 192 13.25 -7.69 4.35
N GLU A 193 13.60 -6.64 3.62
CA GLU A 193 13.18 -5.28 3.92
C GLU A 193 12.52 -4.62 2.71
N PHE A 194 11.43 -3.91 2.99
CA PHE A 194 10.56 -3.33 1.98
C PHE A 194 10.11 -1.93 2.36
N ASN A 195 9.84 -1.08 1.37
CA ASN A 195 9.28 0.25 1.58
C ASN A 195 7.86 0.35 1.01
N LEU A 196 7.05 1.14 1.72
CA LEU A 196 5.80 1.68 1.23
C LEU A 196 5.77 3.18 1.56
N TYR A 197 5.04 3.92 0.74
CA TYR A 197 4.93 5.36 0.86
C TYR A 197 3.48 5.76 0.90
N SER A 198 3.14 6.75 1.72
CA SER A 198 1.78 7.25 1.83
C SER A 198 1.79 8.75 1.95
N GLU A 199 0.63 9.33 1.70
CA GLU A 199 0.40 10.75 1.81
C GLU A 199 -0.97 10.98 2.43
N THR A 200 -1.02 11.86 3.42
CA THR A 200 -2.25 12.33 4.04
C THR A 200 -2.40 13.83 3.75
N ASP A 201 -3.25 14.55 4.48
CA ASP A 201 -3.49 15.96 4.19
C ASP A 201 -2.25 16.81 4.50
N HIS A 202 -1.59 16.54 5.64
CA HIS A 202 -0.42 17.32 6.09
C HIS A 202 0.89 16.55 6.11
N LEU A 203 0.88 15.22 5.90
CA LEU A 203 2.07 14.38 6.08
C LEU A 203 2.44 13.61 4.81
N TYR A 204 3.74 13.59 4.52
CA TYR A 204 4.37 12.51 3.76
C TYR A 204 4.79 11.41 4.73
N ILE A 205 4.57 10.16 4.36
CA ILE A 205 4.77 9.02 5.26
C ILE A 205 5.58 7.94 4.57
N TRP A 206 6.72 7.58 5.16
CA TRP A 206 7.51 6.44 4.72
C TRP A 206 7.37 5.30 5.72
N VAL A 207 6.93 4.14 5.24
CA VAL A 207 6.81 2.90 6.00
C VAL A 207 7.90 1.94 5.53
N ARG A 208 8.81 1.56 6.43
CA ARG A 208 9.80 0.49 6.19
C ARG A 208 9.40 -0.76 6.95
N LEU A 209 9.29 -1.87 6.24
CA LEU A 209 8.83 -3.16 6.72
C LEU A 209 10.00 -4.13 6.74
N ILE A 210 10.28 -4.75 7.90
CA ILE A 210 11.30 -5.80 8.03
C ILE A 210 10.58 -7.12 8.31
N THR A 211 10.83 -8.18 7.54
CA THR A 211 10.13 -9.48 7.65
C THR A 211 11.02 -10.64 8.10
N ARG A 212 12.04 -10.36 8.91
CA ARG A 212 12.96 -11.35 9.47
C ARG A 212 12.27 -12.18 10.54
N PHE A 213 12.55 -13.50 10.55
CA PHE A 213 11.99 -14.36 11.58
C PHE A 213 12.55 -13.97 12.96
N ARG A 214 11.66 -13.75 13.94
CA ARG A 214 11.98 -13.25 15.30
C ARG A 214 12.52 -11.82 15.40
N ASP A 215 12.56 -11.08 14.30
CA ASP A 215 13.02 -9.68 14.26
C ASP A 215 12.29 -8.88 13.17
N TYR A 216 10.96 -9.03 13.10
CA TYR A 216 10.16 -8.25 12.17
C TYR A 216 9.66 -6.98 12.85
N ASN A 217 9.90 -5.86 12.17
CA ASN A 217 9.70 -4.53 12.69
C ASN A 217 9.03 -3.68 11.62
N VAL A 218 8.27 -2.68 12.04
CA VAL A 218 7.68 -1.66 11.18
C VAL A 218 8.21 -0.31 11.63
N TYR A 219 8.93 0.36 10.76
CA TYR A 219 9.33 1.74 10.97
C TYR A 219 8.39 2.64 10.19
N VAL A 220 7.92 3.70 10.83
CA VAL A 220 7.09 4.71 10.16
C VAL A 220 7.69 6.08 10.44
N HIS A 221 8.03 6.78 9.37
CA HIS A 221 8.56 8.13 9.38
C HIS A 221 7.48 9.09 8.88
N TYR A 222 7.29 10.18 9.60
CA TYR A 222 6.30 11.21 9.30
C TYR A 222 7.02 12.51 8.99
N TYR A 223 6.72 13.09 7.83
CA TYR A 223 7.30 14.33 7.35
C TYR A 223 6.22 15.38 7.13
N ASP A 224 6.40 16.57 7.69
CA ASP A 224 5.47 17.68 7.49
C ASP A 224 5.60 18.24 6.06
N LYS A 225 4.47 18.28 5.34
CA LYS A 225 4.37 18.85 4.00
C LYS A 225 4.55 20.37 3.98
N ASN A 226 4.23 21.02 5.08
CA ASN A 226 4.26 22.48 5.22
C ASN A 226 5.57 22.98 5.83
N TYR A 227 6.56 22.09 6.02
CA TYR A 227 7.86 22.46 6.53
C TYR A 227 8.56 23.45 5.58
N GLN A 228 8.86 24.65 6.08
CA GLN A 228 9.59 25.71 5.38
C GLN A 228 11.09 25.64 5.65
#